data_AF-A0A0R0MJK1-F1
#
_entry.id   AF-A0A0R0MJK1-F1
#
_cell.length_a   1.000
_cell.length_b   1.000
_cell.length_c   1.000
_cell.angle_alpha   90.00
_cell.angle_beta   90.00
_cell.angle_gamma   90.00
#
_symmetry.space_group_name_H-M   'P 1'
#
loop_
_entity.id
_entity.type
_entity.pdbx_description
1 polymer ?
#
loop_
_entity_poly.entity_id
_entity_poly.type
_entity_poly.pdbx_seq_one_letter_code
_entity_poly.pdbx_strand_id
1 'polypeptide(L)'
;MSSKRILAAAALLMVVAVNAHARNPGESAQRCVDASEKNGRVTLTNTCNKQIFVLYCGDLKYSKKGCGEGPKGGFYTHSNNVQPGASTDFVVEGQYRYAACVGGISFGNSGEYEDFPNGSFRCLPR
;
A
#
# COMPACT_ATOMS: atom_id res chain seq x y z
N MET A 1 -21.68 42.40 -47.88
CA MET A 1 -21.34 43.21 -46.68
C MET A 1 -22.22 42.72 -45.54
N SER A 2 -21.77 42.33 -44.36
CA SER A 2 -20.54 42.66 -43.64
C SER A 2 -20.27 41.56 -42.59
N SER A 3 -19.08 40.95 -42.64
CA SER A 3 -18.58 40.04 -41.62
C SER A 3 -18.14 40.84 -40.39
N LYS A 4 -18.59 40.46 -39.19
CA LYS A 4 -18.01 40.93 -37.94
C LYS A 4 -17.43 39.74 -37.16
N ARG A 5 -16.10 39.77 -37.05
CA ARG A 5 -15.25 38.90 -36.23
C ARG A 5 -15.55 39.17 -34.76
N ILE A 6 -15.71 38.13 -33.92
CA ILE A 6 -15.56 38.27 -32.47
C ILE A 6 -14.77 37.07 -31.93
N LEU A 7 -13.57 37.42 -31.48
CA LEU A 7 -12.65 36.84 -30.50
C LEU A 7 -12.77 35.37 -30.07
N ALA A 8 -11.61 34.70 -30.17
CA ALA A 8 -11.25 33.49 -29.46
C ALA A 8 -11.31 33.68 -27.93
N ALA A 9 -11.90 32.72 -27.23
CA ALA A 9 -11.72 32.51 -25.80
C ALA A 9 -11.20 31.08 -25.59
N ALA A 10 -9.87 30.96 -25.45
CA ALA A 10 -9.25 29.72 -25.01
C ALA A 10 -9.52 29.57 -23.50
N ALA A 11 -10.54 28.79 -23.15
CA ALA A 11 -10.81 28.40 -21.77
C ALA A 11 -9.78 27.35 -21.34
N LEU A 12 -8.75 27.80 -20.62
CA LEU A 12 -7.77 26.96 -19.95
C LEU A 12 -8.46 26.28 -18.75
N LEU A 13 -9.05 25.10 -18.95
CA LEU A 13 -9.57 24.28 -17.85
C LEU A 13 -8.38 23.64 -17.13
N MET A 14 -7.99 24.23 -16.00
CA MET A 14 -7.11 23.57 -15.03
C MET A 14 -7.77 22.27 -14.59
N VAL A 15 -7.16 21.14 -14.95
CA VAL A 15 -7.49 19.85 -14.36
C VAL A 15 -6.98 19.90 -12.92
N VAL A 16 -7.88 20.16 -11.98
CA VAL A 16 -7.62 19.91 -10.57
C VAL A 16 -7.55 18.40 -10.43
N ALA A 17 -6.34 17.86 -10.41
CA ALA A 17 -6.09 16.48 -10.03
C ALA A 17 -6.45 16.36 -8.55
N VAL A 18 -7.73 16.07 -8.28
CA VAL A 18 -8.17 15.63 -6.97
C VAL A 18 -7.41 14.32 -6.75
N ASN A 19 -6.38 14.34 -5.91
CA ASN A 19 -5.78 13.12 -5.38
C ASN A 19 -6.86 12.46 -4.51
N ALA A 20 -7.79 11.77 -5.16
CA ALA A 20 -8.69 10.86 -4.50
C ALA A 20 -7.81 9.74 -3.97
N HIS A 21 -7.32 9.90 -2.74
CA HIS A 21 -6.87 8.76 -1.96
C HIS A 21 -8.03 7.78 -2.00
N ALA A 22 -7.86 6.69 -2.75
CA ALA A 22 -8.87 5.67 -2.87
C ALA A 22 -9.24 5.24 -1.46
N ARG A 23 -10.51 5.45 -1.06
CA ARG A 23 -11.06 4.94 0.20
C ARG A 23 -10.67 3.47 0.34
N ASN A 24 -10.34 3.04 1.55
CA ASN A 24 -10.01 1.63 1.76
C ASN A 24 -11.32 0.85 1.69
N PRO A 25 -11.48 -0.13 0.78
CA PRO A 25 -12.72 -0.87 0.65
C PRO A 25 -12.85 -2.01 1.67
N GLY A 26 -11.83 -2.24 2.51
CA GLY A 26 -11.79 -3.40 3.41
C GLY A 26 -11.48 -4.72 2.68
N GLU A 27 -10.93 -4.66 1.47
CA GLU A 27 -10.58 -5.83 0.67
C GLU A 27 -9.12 -6.25 0.86
N SER A 28 -8.88 -7.56 0.94
CA SER A 28 -7.54 -8.13 0.82
C SER A 28 -6.97 -7.87 -0.57
N ALA A 29 -5.68 -7.49 -0.61
CA ALA A 29 -4.90 -7.31 -1.81
C ALA A 29 -3.79 -8.36 -1.98
N GLN A 30 -3.85 -9.49 -1.26
CA GLN A 30 -2.80 -10.52 -1.39
C GLN A 30 -2.61 -11.00 -2.82
N ARG A 31 -3.70 -11.14 -3.60
CA ARG A 31 -3.63 -11.50 -5.03
C ARG A 31 -2.99 -10.44 -5.93
N CYS A 32 -2.80 -9.22 -5.43
CA CYS A 32 -2.14 -8.12 -6.14
C CYS A 32 -0.64 -8.04 -5.84
N VAL A 33 -0.13 -8.88 -4.93
CA VAL A 33 1.29 -8.88 -4.56
C VAL A 33 1.99 -10.02 -5.25
N ASP A 34 2.92 -9.69 -6.14
CA ASP A 34 3.96 -10.61 -6.57
C ASP A 34 5.14 -10.51 -5.60
N ALA A 35 5.45 -11.63 -4.94
CA ALA A 35 6.52 -11.70 -3.95
C ALA A 35 7.69 -12.49 -4.52
N SER A 36 8.88 -11.90 -4.54
CA SER A 36 10.10 -12.56 -4.95
C SER A 36 11.18 -12.41 -3.88
N GLU A 37 12.04 -13.40 -3.76
CA GLU A 37 13.19 -13.36 -2.87
C GLU A 37 14.47 -13.68 -3.65
N LYS A 38 15.49 -12.85 -3.47
CA LYS A 38 16.82 -13.07 -4.05
C LYS A 38 17.90 -12.62 -3.08
N ASN A 39 18.80 -13.53 -2.71
CA ASN A 39 19.92 -13.27 -1.80
C ASN A 39 19.48 -12.61 -0.48
N GLY A 40 18.38 -13.10 0.11
CA GLY A 40 17.82 -12.56 1.35
C GLY A 40 17.12 -11.20 1.21
N ARG A 41 16.99 -10.65 0.00
CA ARG A 41 16.13 -9.48 -0.25
C ARG A 41 14.78 -9.95 -0.75
N VAL A 42 13.72 -9.59 -0.03
CA VAL A 42 12.34 -9.81 -0.43
C VAL A 42 11.84 -8.54 -1.11
N THR A 43 11.27 -8.69 -2.31
CA THR A 43 10.61 -7.61 -3.05
C THR A 43 9.14 -7.96 -3.19
N LEU A 44 8.27 -7.05 -2.73
CA LEU A 44 6.83 -7.13 -2.90
C LEU A 44 6.39 -6.10 -3.95
N THR A 45 5.89 -6.60 -5.08
CA THR A 45 5.45 -5.77 -6.22
C THR A 45 3.94 -5.75 -6.31
N ASN A 46 3.36 -4.56 -6.45
CA ASN A 46 1.93 -4.40 -6.71
C ASN A 46 1.64 -4.58 -8.21
N THR A 47 1.04 -5.71 -8.57
CA THR A 47 0.69 -6.05 -9.96
C THR A 47 -0.70 -5.56 -10.37
N CYS A 48 -1.48 -5.04 -9.42
CA CYS A 48 -2.81 -4.50 -9.70
C CYS A 48 -2.76 -3.01 -10.05
N ASN A 49 -3.70 -2.55 -10.88
CA ASN A 49 -3.87 -1.13 -11.23
C ASN A 49 -4.64 -0.33 -10.14
N LYS A 50 -4.30 -0.53 -8.87
CA LYS A 50 -4.87 0.20 -7.72
C LYS A 50 -3.85 0.27 -6.60
N GLN A 51 -3.90 1.33 -5.77
CA GLN A 51 -3.02 1.44 -4.61
C GLN A 51 -3.32 0.30 -3.61
N ILE A 52 -2.26 -0.24 -3.03
CA ILE A 52 -2.33 -1.18 -1.92
C ILE A 52 -1.43 -0.69 -0.79
N PHE A 53 -1.60 -1.27 0.39
CA PHE A 53 -0.55 -1.28 1.39
C PHE A 53 -0.22 -2.71 1.80
N VAL A 54 1.06 -2.95 2.05
CA VAL A 54 1.56 -4.23 2.54
C VAL A 54 1.90 -4.12 4.02
N LEU A 55 1.72 -5.21 4.74
CA LEU A 55 2.14 -5.41 6.12
C LEU A 55 3.18 -6.53 6.12
N TYR A 56 4.24 -6.42 6.91
CA TYR A 56 5.23 -7.48 7.00
C TYR A 56 5.93 -7.53 8.36
N CYS A 57 6.47 -8.70 8.65
CA CYS A 57 7.31 -9.01 9.81
C CYS A 57 8.19 -10.23 9.50
N GLY A 58 9.18 -10.50 10.33
CA GLY A 58 10.05 -11.66 10.21
C GLY A 58 11.40 -11.45 10.87
N ASP A 59 12.36 -12.29 10.51
CA ASP A 59 13.77 -12.17 10.88
C ASP A 59 14.44 -11.10 10.01
N LEU A 60 14.06 -9.84 10.21
CA LEU A 60 14.47 -8.73 9.36
C LEU A 60 15.84 -8.20 9.75
N LYS A 61 16.76 -8.06 8.79
CA LYS A 61 18.16 -7.66 9.02
C LYS A 61 18.32 -6.34 9.79
N TYR A 62 17.41 -5.38 9.56
CA TYR A 62 17.51 -4.02 10.10
C TYR A 62 16.44 -3.71 11.16
N SER A 63 15.71 -4.72 11.65
CA SER A 63 14.71 -4.56 12.70
C SER A 63 14.91 -5.61 13.79
N LYS A 64 14.87 -5.17 15.05
CA LYS A 64 14.90 -6.08 16.20
C LYS A 64 13.54 -6.67 16.54
N LYS A 65 12.48 -6.23 15.85
CA LYS A 65 11.10 -6.68 16.07
C LYS A 65 10.77 -7.82 15.11
N GLY A 66 10.42 -8.97 15.66
CA GLY A 66 9.88 -10.13 14.94
C GLY A 66 8.35 -10.09 14.82
N CYS A 67 7.78 -11.12 14.18
CA CYS A 67 6.34 -11.28 14.13
C CYS A 67 5.74 -11.45 15.53
N GLY A 68 4.64 -10.74 15.81
CA GLY A 68 4.02 -10.67 17.15
C GLY A 68 4.49 -9.50 18.01
N GLU A 69 5.47 -8.72 17.55
CA GLU A 69 6.02 -7.55 18.26
C GLU A 69 5.60 -6.23 17.60
N GLY A 70 4.49 -6.26 16.87
CA GLY A 70 3.89 -5.10 16.24
C GLY A 70 3.36 -4.08 17.25
N PRO A 71 3.09 -2.84 16.79
CA PRO A 71 2.45 -1.83 17.64
C PRO A 71 1.18 -2.37 18.31
N LYS A 72 0.98 -2.05 19.58
CA LYS A 72 -0.20 -2.50 20.37
C LYS A 72 -0.35 -4.02 20.47
N GLY A 73 0.74 -4.79 20.33
CA GLY A 73 0.72 -6.26 20.37
C GLY A 73 0.27 -6.90 19.05
N GLY A 74 0.30 -6.15 17.95
CA GLY A 74 -0.01 -6.67 16.61
C GLY A 74 1.00 -7.71 16.13
N PHE A 75 0.57 -8.51 15.17
CA PHE A 75 1.42 -9.53 14.53
C PHE A 75 2.43 -8.90 13.57
N TYR A 76 2.00 -7.95 12.75
CA TYR A 76 2.86 -7.29 11.77
C TYR A 76 3.57 -6.07 12.36
N THR A 77 4.85 -5.91 12.04
CA THR A 77 5.70 -4.87 12.64
C THR A 77 5.88 -3.65 11.76
N HIS A 78 5.74 -3.83 10.45
CA HIS A 78 5.98 -2.80 9.44
C HIS A 78 4.85 -2.74 8.43
N SER A 79 4.72 -1.58 7.80
CA SER A 79 3.74 -1.33 6.75
C SER A 79 4.26 -0.34 5.73
N ASN A 80 3.95 -0.55 4.45
CA ASN A 80 4.31 0.36 3.37
C ASN A 80 3.14 0.52 2.39
N ASN A 81 2.86 1.77 1.98
CA ASN A 81 2.00 2.04 0.84
C ASN A 81 2.76 1.69 -0.46
N VAL A 82 2.10 1.00 -1.39
CA VAL A 82 2.68 0.59 -2.68
C VAL A 82 1.74 1.01 -3.81
N GLN A 83 2.21 1.95 -4.64
CA GLN A 83 1.47 2.45 -5.80
C GLN A 83 1.28 1.35 -6.87
N PRO A 84 0.33 1.50 -7.80
CA PRO A 84 0.18 0.60 -8.94
C PRO A 84 1.51 0.40 -9.70
N GLY A 85 1.92 -0.85 -9.93
CA GLY A 85 3.15 -1.19 -10.64
C GLY A 85 4.45 -0.90 -9.87
N ALA A 86 4.36 -0.35 -8.65
CA ALA A 86 5.53 -0.09 -7.81
C ALA A 86 5.87 -1.31 -6.94
N SER A 87 7.05 -1.27 -6.35
CA SER A 87 7.54 -2.31 -5.42
C SER A 87 8.04 -1.68 -4.12
N THR A 88 8.07 -2.49 -3.07
CA THR A 88 8.79 -2.21 -1.83
C THR A 88 9.61 -3.44 -1.47
N ASP A 89 10.71 -3.25 -0.76
CA ASP A 89 11.62 -4.34 -0.43
C ASP A 89 12.15 -4.25 1.00
N PHE A 90 12.54 -5.40 1.53
CA PHE A 90 13.19 -5.54 2.83
C PHE A 90 14.17 -6.72 2.80
N VAL A 91 15.11 -6.72 3.75
CA VAL A 91 16.13 -7.77 3.86
C VAL A 91 15.78 -8.69 5.03
N VAL A 92 15.75 -9.99 4.75
CA VAL A 92 15.48 -11.08 5.69
C VAL A 92 16.75 -11.91 5.89
N GLU A 93 16.95 -12.40 7.11
CA GLU A 93 17.98 -13.39 7.46
C GLU A 93 17.36 -14.75 7.82
N GLY A 94 16.03 -14.86 7.73
CA GLY A 94 15.25 -16.03 8.09
C GLY A 94 13.83 -15.96 7.56
N GLN A 95 12.85 -16.39 8.35
CA GLN A 95 11.47 -16.46 7.91
C GLN A 95 10.81 -15.07 7.88
N TYR A 96 9.85 -14.88 6.97
CA TYR A 96 9.03 -13.68 6.93
C TYR A 96 7.57 -14.00 6.63
N ARG A 97 6.71 -13.07 6.99
CA ARG A 97 5.26 -13.10 6.72
C ARG A 97 4.86 -11.75 6.15
N TYR A 98 3.92 -11.75 5.22
CA TYR A 98 3.30 -10.53 4.72
C TYR A 98 1.79 -10.67 4.57
N ALA A 99 1.12 -9.52 4.57
CA ALA A 99 -0.28 -9.35 4.22
C ALA A 99 -0.41 -8.10 3.34
N ALA A 100 -1.56 -7.95 2.68
CA ALA A 100 -1.82 -6.80 1.85
C ALA A 100 -3.30 -6.45 1.82
N CYS A 101 -3.60 -5.16 1.78
CA CYS A 101 -4.94 -4.60 1.71
C CYS A 101 -5.03 -3.55 0.61
N VAL A 102 -6.20 -3.42 0.00
CA VAL A 102 -6.47 -2.36 -0.98
C VAL A 102 -6.56 -1.01 -0.27
N GLY A 103 -6.00 0.03 -0.90
CA GLY A 103 -6.07 1.41 -0.43
C GLY A 103 -4.75 1.92 0.16
N GLY A 104 -4.84 2.80 1.15
CA GLY A 104 -3.69 3.40 1.83
C GLY A 104 -3.70 3.20 3.34
N ILE A 105 -2.53 3.25 3.95
CA ILE A 105 -2.37 3.18 5.40
C ILE A 105 -1.66 4.43 5.92
N SER A 106 -2.17 4.94 7.05
CA SER A 106 -1.54 6.01 7.82
C SER A 106 -0.49 5.46 8.78
N PHE A 107 0.41 6.31 9.26
CA PHE A 107 1.39 5.88 10.27
C PHE A 107 0.69 5.29 11.51
N GLY A 108 1.15 4.11 11.93
CA GLY A 108 0.70 3.46 13.16
C GLY A 108 -0.66 2.76 13.12
N ASN A 109 -1.24 2.53 11.94
CA ASN A 109 -2.58 1.93 11.76
C ASN A 109 -3.67 2.70 12.54
N SER A 110 -4.31 3.65 11.87
CA SER A 110 -5.44 4.39 12.42
C SER A 110 -6.76 3.61 12.38
N GLY A 111 -6.78 2.38 11.85
CA GLY A 111 -7.97 1.53 11.73
C GLY A 111 -8.21 1.06 10.29
N GLU A 112 -7.14 0.88 9.52
CA GLU A 112 -7.14 0.39 8.14
C GLU A 112 -7.09 -1.14 8.08
N TYR A 113 -6.61 -1.79 9.15
CA TYR A 113 -6.62 -3.25 9.30
C TYR A 113 -6.68 -3.68 10.77
N GLU A 114 -6.99 -4.95 10.96
CA GLU A 114 -6.82 -5.71 12.20
C GLU A 114 -5.98 -6.95 11.89
N ASP A 115 -5.08 -7.32 12.80
CA ASP A 115 -4.31 -8.56 12.73
C ASP A 115 -4.42 -9.37 14.03
N PHE A 116 -4.11 -10.66 13.92
CA PHE A 116 -4.31 -11.64 14.99
C PHE A 116 -3.01 -12.37 15.32
N PRO A 117 -2.85 -12.92 16.53
CA PRO A 117 -1.60 -13.55 16.97
C PRO A 117 -1.09 -14.71 16.09
N ASN A 118 -1.97 -15.35 15.32
CA ASN A 118 -1.60 -16.41 14.37
C ASN A 118 -1.15 -15.87 12.99
N GLY A 119 -1.12 -14.55 12.83
CA GLY A 119 -0.79 -13.84 11.61
C GLY A 119 -1.87 -13.90 10.53
N SER A 120 -3.13 -14.19 10.90
CA SER A 120 -4.25 -13.81 10.05
C SER A 120 -4.52 -12.30 10.19
N PHE A 121 -5.25 -11.75 9.23
CA PHE A 121 -5.57 -10.32 9.18
C PHE A 121 -6.91 -10.08 8.52
N ARG A 122 -7.45 -8.88 8.74
CA ARG A 122 -8.66 -8.37 8.12
C ARG A 122 -8.45 -6.92 7.71
N CYS A 123 -8.68 -6.61 6.45
CA CYS A 123 -8.71 -5.23 5.96
C CYS A 123 -10.01 -4.56 6.38
N LEU A 124 -9.96 -3.29 6.77
CA LEU A 124 -11.13 -2.56 7.26
C LEU A 124 -11.49 -1.40 6.30
N PRO A 125 -12.80 -1.12 6.11
CA PRO A 125 -13.23 -0.02 5.27
C PRO A 125 -12.99 1.36 5.92
N ARG A 126 -12.57 2.36 5.14
CA ARG A 126 -12.30 3.76 5.56
C ARG A 126 -12.66 4.76 4.46
#